data_AF-A0A2H0HLF6-F1
#
_entry.id   AF-A0A2H0HLF6-F1
#
_cell.length_a   1.000
_cell.length_b   1.000
_cell.length_c   1.000
_cell.angle_alpha   90.00
_cell.angle_beta   90.00
_cell.angle_gamma   90.00
#
_symmetry.space_group_name_H-M   'P 1'
#
loop_
_entity.id
_entity.type
_entity.pdbx_description
1 polymer ?
#
loop_
_entity_poly.entity_id
_entity_poly.type
_entity_poly.pdbx_seq_one_letter_code
_entity_poly.pdbx_strand_id
1 'polypeptide(L)'
;MPGLLINNIVRFILLILMQVLVFNHLNLGGYLNPSVYVLFILLLPNDIKPSLLLIVGFFTGLSVDFFTNTPGLHAAATVLLAFFRPGIIRLFFGNLEFGPGESPGLNKLGVTGFFRYALVLIFIHHLALFLLESLSLNHILFTLFRTLLSTVLSCLVVLILVLLTTARKKR
;
A
#
# COMPACT_ATOMS: atom_id res chain seq x y z
N MET A 1 -0.63 -15.90 -18.69
CA MET A 1 0.02 -15.74 -17.36
C MET A 1 1.32 -14.92 -17.37
N PRO A 2 2.27 -15.02 -18.33
CA PRO A 2 3.51 -14.21 -18.27
C PRO A 2 3.28 -12.69 -18.35
N GLY A 3 2.26 -12.24 -19.08
CA GLY A 3 1.91 -10.81 -19.15
C GLY A 3 1.51 -10.19 -17.81
N LEU A 4 0.94 -10.98 -16.88
CA LEU A 4 0.57 -10.49 -15.55
C LEU A 4 1.81 -10.27 -14.66
N LEU A 5 2.81 -11.15 -14.78
CA LEU A 5 4.09 -11.00 -14.09
C LEU A 5 4.82 -9.74 -14.57
N ILE A 6 4.91 -9.55 -15.89
CA ILE A 6 5.55 -8.36 -16.49
C ILE A 6 4.85 -7.08 -16.01
N ASN A 7 3.52 -7.05 -16.02
CA ASN A 7 2.75 -5.90 -15.55
C ASN A 7 3.01 -5.60 -14.06
N ASN A 8 3.15 -6.62 -13.21
CA ASN A 8 3.44 -6.45 -11.80
C ASN A 8 4.87 -5.96 -11.57
N ILE A 9 5.85 -6.43 -12.35
CA ILE A 9 7.24 -5.95 -12.29
C ILE A 9 7.30 -4.46 -12.69
N VAL A 10 6.67 -4.09 -13.80
CA VAL A 10 6.61 -2.69 -14.24
C VAL A 10 5.92 -1.82 -13.18
N ARG A 11 4.78 -2.28 -12.65
CA ARG A 11 4.06 -1.58 -11.57
C ARG A 11 4.93 -1.41 -10.33
N PHE A 12 5.65 -2.44 -9.92
CA PHE A 12 6.57 -2.40 -8.78
C PHE A 12 7.64 -1.33 -8.98
N ILE A 13 8.36 -1.38 -10.10
CA ILE A 13 9.44 -0.43 -10.40
C ILE A 13 8.89 1.01 -10.44
N LEU A 14 7.78 1.25 -11.13
CA LEU A 14 7.18 2.58 -11.23
C LEU A 14 6.76 3.14 -9.87
N LEU A 15 6.15 2.32 -9.01
CA LEU A 15 5.70 2.76 -7.69
C LEU A 15 6.87 3.02 -6.74
N ILE A 16 7.93 2.20 -6.78
CA ILE A 16 9.14 2.44 -5.98
C ILE A 16 9.84 3.72 -6.46
N LEU A 17 10.03 3.90 -7.77
CA LEU A 17 10.63 5.12 -8.31
C LEU A 17 9.80 6.35 -7.98
N MET A 18 8.48 6.26 -8.07
CA MET A 18 7.58 7.35 -7.70
C MET A 18 7.70 7.68 -6.21
N GLN A 19 7.74 6.67 -5.33
CA GLN A 19 7.94 6.86 -3.90
C GLN A 19 9.25 7.61 -3.64
N VAL A 20 10.35 7.13 -4.23
CA VAL A 20 11.71 7.62 -3.94
C VAL A 20 11.99 8.98 -4.57
N LEU A 21 11.65 9.17 -5.84
CA LEU A 21 12.02 10.37 -6.60
C LEU A 21 11.02 11.52 -6.44
N VAL A 22 9.78 11.23 -6.06
CA VAL A 22 8.72 12.25 -5.94
C VAL A 22 8.28 12.40 -4.50
N PHE A 23 7.67 11.35 -3.92
CA PHE A 23 6.96 11.48 -2.65
C PHE A 23 7.89 11.69 -1.45
N ASN A 24 9.08 11.08 -1.45
CA ASN A 24 10.08 11.31 -0.41
C ASN A 24 10.68 12.73 -0.42
N HIS A 25 10.55 13.46 -1.54
CA HIS A 25 11.02 14.84 -1.67
C HIS A 25 9.91 15.87 -1.53
N LEU A 26 8.66 15.44 -1.29
CA LEU A 26 7.57 16.37 -0.96
C LEU A 26 7.77 16.88 0.47
N ASN A 27 8.19 18.13 0.61
CA ASN A 27 8.30 18.81 1.90
C ASN A 27 6.91 19.18 2.46
N LEU A 28 6.13 18.18 2.87
CA LEU A 28 4.84 18.36 3.54
C LEU A 28 5.04 18.57 5.05
N GLY A 29 5.78 19.62 5.39
CA GLY A 29 6.09 19.99 6.78
C GLY A 29 7.04 19.01 7.49
N GLY A 30 7.68 18.08 6.78
CA GLY A 30 8.63 17.11 7.35
C GLY A 30 8.01 15.91 8.09
N TYR A 31 6.70 15.93 8.34
CA TYR A 31 6.00 14.89 9.11
C TYR A 31 5.09 14.00 8.28
N LEU A 32 4.76 14.40 7.05
CA LEU A 32 3.80 13.71 6.20
C LEU A 32 4.50 13.20 4.95
N ASN A 33 4.56 11.88 4.79
CA ASN A 33 5.08 11.25 3.59
C ASN A 33 4.01 10.27 3.08
N PRO A 34 3.36 10.56 1.94
CA PRO A 34 2.39 9.64 1.35
C PRO A 34 3.10 8.33 0.96
N SER A 35 2.70 7.22 1.58
CA SER A 35 3.24 5.89 1.27
C SER A 35 2.56 5.32 0.05
N VAL A 36 3.00 5.72 -1.14
CA VAL A 36 2.38 5.34 -2.44
C VAL A 36 2.73 3.92 -2.85
N TYR A 37 3.93 3.46 -2.50
CA TYR A 37 4.41 2.13 -2.86
C TYR A 37 3.52 0.99 -2.34
N VAL A 38 2.78 1.20 -1.24
CA VAL A 38 1.84 0.22 -0.68
C VAL A 38 0.75 -0.20 -1.67
N LEU A 39 0.47 0.66 -2.68
CA LEU A 39 -0.44 0.35 -3.77
C LEU A 39 -0.05 -0.93 -4.52
N PHE A 40 1.25 -1.23 -4.58
CA PHE A 40 1.72 -2.46 -5.19
C PHE A 40 1.10 -3.68 -4.49
N ILE A 41 1.16 -3.73 -3.16
CA ILE A 41 0.61 -4.82 -2.35
C ILE A 41 -0.92 -4.87 -2.44
N LEU A 42 -1.57 -3.70 -2.44
CA LEU A 42 -3.03 -3.61 -2.56
C LEU A 42 -3.52 -4.28 -3.86
N LEU A 43 -2.84 -4.01 -4.99
CA LEU A 43 -3.26 -4.48 -6.32
C LEU A 43 -2.67 -5.82 -6.76
N LEU A 44 -1.97 -6.56 -5.89
CA LEU A 44 -1.55 -7.92 -6.21
C LEU A 44 -2.79 -8.82 -6.46
N PRO A 45 -2.66 -9.92 -7.22
CA PRO A 45 -3.75 -10.86 -7.42
C PRO A 45 -4.32 -11.37 -6.08
N ASN A 46 -5.63 -11.62 -6.02
CA ASN A 46 -6.26 -12.12 -4.79
C ASN A 46 -5.90 -13.59 -4.52
N ASP A 47 -5.61 -14.36 -5.56
CA ASP A 47 -5.21 -15.77 -5.53
C ASP A 47 -3.71 -15.98 -5.23
N ILE A 48 -2.95 -14.92 -4.91
CA ILE A 48 -1.56 -15.02 -4.47
C ILE A 48 -1.45 -15.86 -3.17
N LYS A 49 -0.46 -16.76 -3.10
CA LYS A 49 -0.19 -17.54 -1.89
C LYS A 49 0.13 -16.60 -0.71
N PRO A 50 -0.47 -16.79 0.48
CA PRO A 50 -0.24 -15.90 1.63
C PRO A 50 1.23 -15.76 2.03
N SER A 51 2.00 -16.85 2.01
CA SER A 51 3.44 -16.81 2.29
C SER A 51 4.21 -15.95 1.27
N LEU A 52 3.89 -16.08 -0.01
CA LEU A 52 4.49 -15.27 -1.06
C LEU A 52 4.10 -13.79 -0.92
N LEU A 53 2.86 -13.49 -0.54
CA LEU A 53 2.42 -12.12 -0.28
C LEU A 53 3.23 -11.44 0.83
N LEU A 54 3.57 -12.17 1.90
CA LEU A 54 4.41 -11.66 2.99
C LEU A 54 5.86 -11.43 2.52
N ILE A 55 6.43 -12.37 1.76
CA ILE A 55 7.79 -12.23 1.19
C ILE A 55 7.85 -11.03 0.25
N VAL A 56 6.86 -10.88 -0.63
CA VAL A 56 6.76 -9.74 -1.54
C VAL A 56 6.58 -8.44 -0.74
N GLY A 57 5.77 -8.45 0.32
CA GLY A 57 5.63 -7.31 1.24
C GLY A 57 6.95 -6.90 1.89
N PHE A 58 7.71 -7.87 2.39
CA PHE A 58 9.03 -7.64 2.98
C PHE A 58 9.99 -6.97 2.00
N PHE A 59 10.18 -7.55 0.80
CA PHE A 59 11.09 -6.98 -0.19
C PHE A 59 10.61 -5.64 -0.75
N THR A 60 9.29 -5.41 -0.81
CA THR A 60 8.73 -4.12 -1.21
C THR A 60 9.10 -3.03 -0.20
N GLY A 61 8.84 -3.25 1.09
CA GLY A 61 9.21 -2.29 2.12
C GLY A 61 10.72 -2.12 2.25
N LEU A 62 11.49 -3.21 2.17
CA LEU A 62 12.95 -3.18 2.20
C LEU A 62 13.54 -2.35 1.04
N SER A 63 12.92 -2.41 -0.14
CA SER A 63 13.33 -1.58 -1.27
C SER A 63 13.18 -0.10 -0.95
N VAL A 64 12.09 0.31 -0.30
CA VAL A 64 11.91 1.70 0.14
C VAL A 64 12.93 2.07 1.21
N ASP A 65 13.09 1.21 2.23
CA ASP A 65 14.04 1.41 3.33
C ASP A 65 15.47 1.67 2.84
N PHE A 66 15.88 0.98 1.78
CA PHE A 66 17.19 1.15 1.16
C PHE A 66 17.41 2.57 0.61
N PHE A 67 16.38 3.18 0.01
CA PHE A 67 16.46 4.52 -0.53
C PHE A 67 16.18 5.62 0.49
N THR A 68 15.45 5.33 1.56
CA THR A 68 15.10 6.30 2.62
C THR A 68 16.05 6.28 3.81
N ASN A 69 17.01 5.34 3.86
CA ASN A 69 17.88 5.10 5.02
C ASN A 69 17.10 4.82 6.31
N THR A 70 15.99 4.07 6.22
CA THR A 70 15.13 3.69 7.35
C THR A 70 15.12 2.18 7.57
N PRO A 71 16.28 1.54 7.83
CA PRO A 71 16.44 0.10 7.70
C PRO A 71 15.37 -0.70 8.49
N GLY A 72 14.50 -1.39 7.76
CA GLY A 72 13.51 -2.32 8.30
C GLY A 72 12.16 -1.72 8.71
N LEU A 73 12.01 -0.38 8.74
CA LEU A 73 10.76 0.26 9.16
C LEU A 73 9.62 0.04 8.15
N HIS A 74 9.85 0.38 6.88
CA HIS A 74 8.87 0.13 5.82
C HIS A 74 8.70 -1.37 5.59
N ALA A 75 9.76 -2.18 5.67
CA ALA A 75 9.68 -3.64 5.57
C ALA A 75 8.68 -4.22 6.59
N ALA A 76 8.83 -3.90 7.88
CA ALA A 76 7.94 -4.40 8.93
C ALA A 76 6.49 -3.93 8.73
N ALA A 77 6.28 -2.64 8.46
CA ALA A 77 4.94 -2.08 8.24
C ALA A 77 4.26 -2.66 6.99
N THR A 78 5.02 -2.98 5.93
CA THR A 78 4.47 -3.54 4.69
C THR A 78 4.12 -5.01 4.83
N VAL A 79 4.92 -5.78 5.58
CA VAL A 79 4.59 -7.16 5.94
C VAL A 79 3.30 -7.21 6.76
N LEU A 80 3.11 -6.29 7.71
CA LEU A 80 1.87 -6.23 8.50
C LEU A 80 0.64 -5.93 7.62
N LEU A 81 0.75 -4.96 6.71
CA LEU A 81 -0.30 -4.69 5.72
C LEU A 81 -0.60 -5.95 4.88
N ALA A 82 0.44 -6.62 4.39
CA ALA A 82 0.34 -7.84 3.59
C ALA A 82 -0.35 -8.98 4.35
N PHE A 83 -0.07 -9.11 5.65
CA PHE A 83 -0.69 -10.09 6.54
C PHE A 83 -2.19 -9.84 6.72
N PHE A 84 -2.61 -8.60 6.99
CA PHE A 84 -4.03 -8.27 7.19
C PHE A 84 -4.85 -8.26 5.90
N ARG A 85 -4.20 -8.07 4.74
CA ARG A 85 -4.88 -7.91 3.46
C ARG A 85 -5.95 -8.98 3.15
N PRO A 86 -5.67 -10.30 3.21
CA PRO A 86 -6.70 -11.31 2.91
C PRO A 86 -7.87 -11.25 3.90
N GLY A 87 -7.59 -10.96 5.18
CA GLY A 87 -8.62 -10.81 6.21
C GLY A 87 -9.55 -9.63 5.94
N ILE A 88 -9.00 -8.48 5.56
CA ILE A 88 -9.79 -7.29 5.21
C ILE A 88 -10.62 -7.52 3.94
N ILE A 89 -10.08 -8.20 2.93
CA ILE A 89 -10.85 -8.56 1.72
C ILE A 89 -12.03 -9.45 2.11
N ARG A 90 -11.80 -10.49 2.93
CA ARG A 90 -12.87 -11.38 3.39
C ARG A 90 -13.92 -10.66 4.23
N LEU A 91 -13.51 -9.72 5.08
CA LEU A 91 -14.39 -8.96 5.95
C LEU A 91 -15.33 -8.04 5.16
N PHE A 92 -14.83 -7.35 4.12
CA PHE A 92 -15.61 -6.38 3.36
C PHE A 92 -16.29 -6.95 2.12
N PHE A 93 -15.72 -8.00 1.54
CA PHE A 93 -16.13 -8.55 0.24
C PHE A 93 -16.25 -10.07 0.26
N GLY A 94 -16.62 -10.68 1.39
CA GLY A 94 -16.68 -12.14 1.55
C GLY A 94 -17.56 -12.87 0.51
N ASN A 95 -18.55 -12.18 -0.07
CA ASN A 95 -19.42 -12.72 -1.12
C ASN A 95 -18.92 -12.46 -2.55
N LEU A 96 -17.79 -11.77 -2.71
CA LEU A 96 -17.24 -11.38 -4.00
C LEU A 96 -16.26 -12.44 -4.49
N GLU A 97 -16.60 -13.11 -5.59
CA GLU A 97 -15.73 -14.13 -6.19
C GLU A 97 -14.65 -13.49 -7.04
N PHE A 98 -13.38 -13.87 -6.84
CA PHE A 98 -12.26 -13.42 -7.68
C PHE A 98 -11.87 -14.51 -8.68
N GLY A 99 -11.76 -14.14 -9.95
CA GLY A 99 -11.21 -15.03 -10.97
C GLY A 99 -9.69 -15.21 -10.83
N PRO A 100 -9.09 -16.20 -11.55
CA PRO A 100 -7.65 -16.41 -11.54
C PRO A 100 -6.87 -15.16 -11.97
N GLY A 101 -5.88 -14.75 -11.17
CA GLY A 101 -5.07 -13.55 -11.42
C GLY A 101 -5.81 -12.21 -11.23
N GLU A 102 -7.06 -12.22 -10.76
CA GLU A 102 -7.84 -10.99 -10.60
C GLU A 102 -7.38 -10.20 -9.36
N SER A 103 -7.09 -8.91 -9.55
CA SER A 103 -6.70 -8.00 -8.47
C SER A 103 -7.91 -7.30 -7.86
N PRO A 104 -7.90 -6.96 -6.55
CA PRO A 104 -8.92 -6.14 -5.90
C PRO A 104 -8.75 -4.65 -6.24
N GLY A 105 -8.75 -4.33 -7.53
CA GLY A 105 -8.71 -2.95 -8.04
C GLY A 105 -10.10 -2.39 -8.32
N LEU A 106 -10.17 -1.20 -8.92
CA LEU A 106 -11.44 -0.51 -9.21
C LEU A 106 -12.41 -1.31 -10.08
N ASN A 107 -11.89 -2.12 -11.01
CA ASN A 107 -12.74 -2.95 -11.87
C ASN A 107 -13.53 -3.99 -11.09
N LYS A 108 -13.00 -4.44 -9.94
CA LYS A 108 -13.58 -5.52 -9.14
C LYS A 108 -14.32 -5.00 -7.91
N LEU A 109 -13.75 -4.02 -7.21
CA LEU A 109 -14.32 -3.48 -5.96
C LEU A 109 -15.17 -2.20 -6.18
N GLY A 110 -15.07 -1.57 -7.34
CA GLY A 110 -15.56 -0.20 -7.54
C GLY A 110 -14.75 0.84 -6.74
N VAL A 111 -15.07 2.11 -6.95
CA VAL A 111 -14.38 3.24 -6.30
C VAL A 111 -14.56 3.21 -4.79
N THR A 112 -15.81 3.12 -4.33
CA THR A 112 -16.13 3.12 -2.90
C THR A 112 -15.57 1.90 -2.18
N GLY A 113 -15.66 0.72 -2.79
CA GLY A 113 -15.11 -0.52 -2.22
C GLY A 113 -13.60 -0.45 -2.12
N PHE A 114 -12.91 -0.06 -3.19
CA PHE A 114 -11.46 0.10 -3.18
C PHE A 114 -11.00 1.14 -2.15
N PHE A 115 -11.71 2.26 -2.01
CA PHE A 115 -11.38 3.28 -1.01
C PHE A 115 -11.47 2.74 0.42
N ARG A 116 -12.56 2.05 0.79
CA ARG A 116 -12.71 1.43 2.13
C ARG A 116 -11.62 0.40 2.41
N TYR A 117 -11.32 -0.43 1.41
CA TYR A 117 -10.26 -1.42 1.44
C TYR A 117 -8.87 -0.80 1.67
N ALA A 118 -8.53 0.20 0.86
CA ALA A 118 -7.25 0.91 0.95
C ALA A 118 -7.13 1.67 2.27
N LEU A 119 -8.19 2.35 2.71
CA LEU A 119 -8.20 3.13 3.96
C LEU A 119 -7.76 2.32 5.16
N VAL A 120 -8.34 1.14 5.36
CA VAL A 120 -8.02 0.29 6.52
C VAL A 120 -6.59 -0.24 6.45
N LEU A 121 -6.16 -0.73 5.29
CA LEU A 121 -4.82 -1.31 5.16
C LEU A 121 -3.71 -0.25 5.23
N ILE A 122 -3.92 0.90 4.60
CA ILE A 122 -3.00 2.03 4.66
C ILE A 122 -2.93 2.59 6.10
N PHE A 123 -4.04 2.62 6.83
CA PHE A 123 -4.03 2.99 8.24
C PHE A 123 -3.19 2.03 9.08
N ILE A 124 -3.40 0.72 8.94
CA ILE A 124 -2.60 -0.32 9.63
C ILE A 124 -1.10 -0.13 9.33
N HIS A 125 -0.77 0.14 8.07
CA HIS A 125 0.61 0.39 7.65
C HIS A 125 1.22 1.61 8.34
N HIS A 126 0.59 2.77 8.27
CA HIS A 126 1.13 4.00 8.87
C HIS A 126 1.19 3.92 10.39
N LEU A 127 0.20 3.27 11.01
CA LEU A 127 0.20 3.05 12.46
C LEU A 127 1.43 2.24 12.87
N ALA A 128 1.70 1.13 12.19
CA ALA A 128 2.89 0.33 12.46
C ALA A 128 4.17 1.10 12.17
N LEU A 129 4.25 1.80 11.03
CA LEU A 129 5.42 2.58 10.64
C LEU A 129 5.81 3.60 11.70
N PHE A 130 4.86 4.43 12.15
CA PHE A 130 5.14 5.52 13.08
C PHE A 130 5.27 5.06 14.54
N LEU A 131 4.64 3.94 14.93
CA LEU A 131 4.92 3.32 16.23
C LEU A 131 6.34 2.75 16.28
N LEU A 132 6.81 2.13 15.20
CA LEU A 132 8.16 1.59 15.09
C LEU A 132 9.22 2.70 14.94
N GLU A 133 8.87 3.84 14.35
CA GLU A 133 9.76 5.00 14.24
C GLU A 133 9.99 5.67 15.59
N SER A 134 8.94 5.88 16.39
CA SER A 134 9.08 6.59 17.67
C SER A 134 9.57 5.69 18.80
N LEU A 135 9.29 4.38 18.77
CA LEU A 135 9.51 3.40 19.85
C LEU A 135 9.13 3.93 21.25
N SER A 136 8.19 4.87 21.31
CA SER A 136 7.85 5.64 22.49
C SER A 136 6.36 5.92 22.53
N LEU A 137 5.76 5.64 23.69
CA LEU A 137 4.35 5.90 23.97
C LEU A 137 4.11 7.31 24.52
N ASN A 138 5.16 8.05 24.88
CA ASN A 138 5.05 9.40 25.44
C ASN A 138 4.41 10.39 24.45
N HIS A 139 4.49 10.10 23.15
CA HIS A 139 3.96 10.93 22.08
C HIS A 139 2.83 10.25 21.29
N ILE A 140 2.11 9.31 21.91
CA ILE A 140 1.11 8.49 21.21
C ILE A 140 0.03 9.31 20.49
N LEU A 141 -0.43 10.43 21.09
CA LEU A 141 -1.42 11.31 20.46
C LEU A 141 -0.88 11.96 19.19
N PHE A 142 0.38 12.39 19.22
CA PHE A 142 1.05 12.96 18.04
C PHE A 142 1.25 11.88 16.95
N THR A 143 1.68 10.67 17.35
CA THR A 143 1.81 9.53 16.44
C THR A 143 0.47 9.19 15.78
N LEU A 144 -0.63 9.17 16.52
CA LEU A 144 -1.97 8.92 15.98
C LEU A 144 -2.42 10.03 15.03
N PHE A 145 -2.21 11.31 15.37
CA PHE A 145 -2.53 12.42 14.49
C PHE A 145 -1.75 12.34 13.17
N ARG A 146 -0.44 12.10 13.25
CA ARG A 146 0.42 11.89 12.07
C ARG A 146 -0.01 10.69 11.24
N THR A 147 -0.41 9.60 11.91
CA THR A 147 -0.96 8.39 11.25
C THR A 147 -2.21 8.71 10.46
N LEU A 148 -3.19 9.40 11.06
CA LEU A 148 -4.44 9.76 10.40
C LEU A 148 -4.20 10.65 9.17
N LEU A 149 -3.39 11.71 9.34
CA LEU A 149 -3.13 12.65 8.26
C LEU A 149 -2.36 12.00 7.10
N SER A 150 -1.34 11.19 7.41
CA SER A 150 -0.58 10.44 6.39
C SER A 150 -1.43 9.37 5.70
N THR A 151 -2.36 8.75 6.43
CA THR A 151 -3.32 7.79 5.87
C THR A 151 -4.22 8.47 4.86
N VAL A 152 -4.82 9.63 5.21
CA VAL A 152 -5.70 10.39 4.31
C VAL A 152 -4.94 10.78 3.04
N LEU A 153 -3.75 11.37 3.17
CA LEU A 153 -2.93 11.77 2.03
C LEU A 153 -2.55 10.59 1.14
N SER A 154 -2.09 9.49 1.74
CA SER A 154 -1.76 8.26 1.00
C SER A 154 -2.97 7.70 0.26
N CYS A 155 -4.13 7.64 0.91
CA CYS A 155 -5.37 7.16 0.29
C CYS A 155 -5.78 8.03 -0.91
N LEU A 156 -5.70 9.36 -0.79
CA LEU A 156 -6.01 10.28 -1.88
C LEU A 156 -5.10 10.04 -3.08
N VAL A 157 -3.79 10.01 -2.85
CA VAL A 157 -2.80 9.77 -3.91
C VAL A 157 -3.00 8.40 -4.55
N VAL A 158 -3.16 7.36 -3.75
CA VAL A 158 -3.43 6.00 -4.22
C VAL A 158 -4.70 5.96 -5.07
N LEU A 159 -5.79 6.58 -4.63
CA LEU A 159 -7.04 6.59 -5.38
C LEU A 159 -6.88 7.30 -6.73
N ILE A 160 -6.20 8.44 -6.76
CA ILE A 160 -5.89 9.18 -8.00
C ILE A 160 -5.09 8.30 -8.97
N LEU A 161 -4.03 7.64 -8.49
CA LEU A 161 -3.19 6.78 -9.33
C LEU A 161 -3.97 5.60 -9.93
N VAL A 162 -4.85 4.96 -9.14
CA VAL A 162 -5.66 3.86 -9.65
C VAL A 162 -6.70 4.37 -10.65
N LEU A 163 -7.34 5.52 -10.40
CA LEU A 163 -8.27 6.11 -11.36
C LEU A 163 -7.60 6.44 -12.71
N LEU A 164 -6.41 7.04 -12.68
CA LEU A 164 -5.66 7.38 -13.90
C LEU A 164 -5.24 6.14 -14.70
N THR A 165 -4.82 5.08 -14.01
CA THR A 165 -4.42 3.83 -14.68
C THR A 165 -5.60 3.02 -15.19
N THR A 166 -6.75 3.03 -14.51
CA THR A 166 -7.98 2.38 -14.97
C THR A 166 -8.63 3.13 -16.14
N ALA A 167 -8.67 4.46 -16.12
CA ALA A 167 -9.28 5.26 -17.19
C ALA A 167 -8.63 5.02 -18.56
N ARG A 168 -7.31 4.79 -18.59
CA ARG A 168 -6.57 4.47 -19.82
C ARG A 168 -6.92 3.13 -20.44
N LYS A 169 -7.45 2.17 -19.67
CA LYS A 169 -7.78 0.81 -20.15
C LYS A 169 -9.15 0.73 -20.84
N LYS A 170 -9.97 1.78 -20.73
CA LYS A 170 -11.32 1.84 -21.30
C LYS A 170 -11.36 2.56 -22.68
N ARG A 171 -10.25 3.15 -23.11
CA ARG A 171 -10.03 3.66 -24.47
C ARG A 171 -9.24 2.64 -25.27
#